data_AF-A0A1H8LAF8-F1
#
_entry.id   AF-A0A1H8LAF8-F1
#
_cell.length_a   1.000
_cell.length_b   1.000
_cell.length_c   1.000
_cell.angle_alpha   90.00
_cell.angle_beta   90.00
_cell.angle_gamma   90.00
#
_symmetry.space_group_name_H-M   'P 1'
#
loop_
_entity.id
_entity.type
_entity.pdbx_description
1 polymer ?
#
loop_
_entity_poly.entity_id
_entity_poly.type
_entity_poly.pdbx_seq_one_letter_code
_entity_poly.pdbx_strand_id
1 'polypeptide(L)' 'MFIDAYMQMRYEQARGVLAEVILENAIKRFREKRIRMLIDQALDQRDAKAFYRYSAELAGIRKDEIE' A
#
# COMPACT_ATOMS: atom_id res chain seq x y z
N MET A 1 -16.85 6.15 35.74
CA MET A 1 -15.49 6.73 35.90
C MET A 1 -14.36 5.79 35.49
N PHE A 2 -14.13 4.63 36.15
CA PHE A 2 -13.08 3.67 35.69
C PHE A 2 -13.39 3.01 34.34
N ILE A 3 -14.65 2.64 34.11
CA ILE A 3 -15.10 2.03 32.86
C ILE A 3 -14.99 3.03 31.70
N ASP A 4 -15.33 4.30 31.91
CA ASP A 4 -15.24 5.34 30.89
C ASP A 4 -13.80 5.62 30.46
N ALA A 5 -12.87 5.71 31.44
CA ALA A 5 -11.45 5.90 31.14
C ALA A 5 -10.84 4.70 30.38
N TYR A 6 -11.24 3.48 30.73
CA TYR A 6 -10.82 2.27 30.02
C TYR A 6 -11.34 2.23 28.58
N MET A 7 -12.62 2.57 28.38
CA MET A 7 -13.22 2.63 27.04
C MET A 7 -12.60 3.73 26.18
N GLN A 8 -12.27 4.87 26.77
CA GLN A 8 -11.58 5.96 26.07
C GLN A 8 -10.16 5.56 25.66
N MET A 9 -9.41 4.86 26.51
CA MET A 9 -8.09 4.33 26.18
C MET A 9 -8.14 3.32 25.01
N ARG A 10 -9.12 2.40 25.04
CA ARG A 10 -9.35 1.43 23.95
C ARG A 10 -9.71 2.12 22.64
N TYR A 11 -10.53 3.17 22.69
CA TYR A 11 -10.92 3.94 21.52
C TYR A 11 -9.73 4.65 20.86
N GLU A 12 -8.88 5.32 21.65
CA GLU A 12 -7.69 6.00 21.11
C GLU A 12 -6.66 5.00 20.54
N GLN A 13 -6.51 3.82 21.16
CA GLN A 13 -5.69 2.75 20.60
C GLN A 13 -6.26 2.26 19.25
N ALA A 14 -7.56 2.00 19.18
CA ALA A 14 -8.22 1.57 17.95
C ALA A 14 -8.09 2.62 16.84
N ARG A 15 -8.15 3.92 17.18
CA ARG A 15 -7.90 5.03 16.24
C ARG A 15 -6.47 5.04 15.72
N GLY A 16 -5.49 4.82 16.60
CA GLY A 16 -4.08 4.72 16.21
C GLY A 16 -3.86 3.60 15.19
N VAL A 17 -4.34 2.39 15.52
CA VAL A 17 -4.25 1.23 14.62
C VAL A 17 -4.96 1.49 13.29
N LEU A 18 -6.16 2.10 13.32
CA LEU A 18 -6.89 2.42 12.10
C LEU A 18 -6.13 3.42 11.22
N ALA A 19 -5.50 4.43 11.82
CA ALA A 19 -4.69 5.41 11.10
C ALA A 19 -3.48 4.75 10.42
N GLU A 20 -2.81 3.82 11.11
CA GLU A 20 -1.70 3.04 10.54
C GLU A 20 -2.16 2.19 9.36
N VAL A 21 -3.28 1.47 9.49
CA VAL A 21 -3.84 0.67 8.39
C VAL A 21 -4.25 1.53 7.20
N ILE A 22 -4.86 2.70 7.43
CA ILE A 22 -5.22 3.63 6.37
C ILE A 22 -3.96 4.13 5.65
N LEU A 23 -2.93 4.52 6.40
CA LEU A 23 -1.68 5.02 5.83
C LEU A 23 -0.98 3.94 5.01
N GLU A 24 -0.89 2.72 5.53
CA GLU A 24 -0.28 1.59 4.85
C GLU A 24 -1.00 1.30 3.53
N ASN A 25 -2.33 1.25 3.56
CA ASN A 25 -3.15 1.06 2.36
C ASN A 25 -2.98 2.19 1.35
N ALA A 26 -2.88 3.44 1.81
CA ALA A 26 -2.65 4.58 0.94
C ALA A 26 -1.27 4.51 0.26
N ILE A 27 -0.23 4.15 1.01
CA ILE A 27 1.14 3.97 0.49
C ILE A 27 1.17 2.84 -0.54
N LYS A 28 0.54 1.70 -0.25
CA LYS A 28 0.45 0.56 -1.18
C LYS A 28 -0.22 0.97 -2.49
N ARG A 29 -1.41 1.56 -2.43
CA ARG A 29 -2.14 2.04 -3.62
C ARG A 29 -1.35 3.06 -4.43
N PHE A 30 -0.64 3.98 -3.75
CA PHE A 30 0.21 4.96 -4.42
C PHE A 30 1.36 4.28 -5.17
N ARG A 31 2.04 3.31 -4.54
CA ARG A 31 3.12 2.55 -5.18
C ARG A 31 2.62 1.76 -6.39
N GLU A 32 1.50 1.06 -6.26
CA GLU A 32 0.90 0.34 -7.39
C GLU A 32 0.60 1.27 -8.57
N LYS A 33 -0.04 2.41 -8.31
CA LYS A 33 -0.37 3.40 -9.34
C LYS A 33 0.90 3.91 -10.02
N ARG A 34 1.95 4.18 -9.25
CA ARG A 34 3.24 4.64 -9.78
C ARG A 34 3.91 3.58 -10.66
N ILE A 35 3.91 2.31 -10.26
CA ILE A 35 4.52 1.24 -11.03
C ILE A 35 3.77 1.01 -12.35
N ARG A 36 2.43 1.07 -12.34
CA ARG A 36 1.64 1.01 -13.59
C ARG A 36 2.02 2.13 -14.55
N MET A 37 2.15 3.36 -14.06
CA MET A 37 2.62 4.48 -14.88
C MET A 37 4.03 4.25 -15.45
N LEU A 38 4.94 3.65 -14.68
CA LEU A 38 6.28 3.32 -15.15
C LEU A 38 6.27 2.19 -16.20
N ILE A 39 5.35 1.24 -16.09
CA ILE A 39 5.12 0.21 -17.11
C ILE A 39 4.64 0.86 -18.41
N ASP A 40 3.65 1.75 -18.34
CA ASP A 40 3.13 2.45 -19.51
C ASP A 40 4.24 3.27 -20.19
N GLN A 41 5.05 4.00 -19.41
CA GLN A 41 6.22 4.73 -19.92
C GLN A 41 7.27 3.82 -20.56
N ALA A 42 7.52 2.65 -19.99
CA ALA A 42 8.46 1.69 -20.56
C ALA A 42 7.96 1.13 -21.90
N LEU A 43 6.63 0.90 -22.03
CA LEU A 43 6.01 0.50 -23.29
C LEU A 43 6.12 1.61 -24.35
N ASP A 44 5.84 2.85 -23.98
CA ASP A 44 5.95 4.01 -24.88
C ASP A 44 7.38 4.17 -25.41
N GLN A 45 8.38 3.95 -24.56
CA GLN A 45 9.80 4.04 -24.91
C GLN A 45 10.35 2.78 -25.57
N ARG A 46 9.54 1.72 -25.70
CA ARG A 46 9.96 0.38 -26.15
C ARG A 46 11.12 -0.20 -25.32
N ASP A 47 11.22 0.17 -24.05
CA ASP A 47 12.21 -0.37 -23.11
C ASP A 47 11.69 -1.67 -22.49
N ALA A 48 11.97 -2.78 -23.16
CA ALA A 48 11.60 -4.11 -22.70
C ALA A 48 12.20 -4.44 -21.32
N LYS A 49 13.42 -3.98 -21.01
CA LYS A 49 14.07 -4.27 -19.74
C LYS A 49 13.36 -3.58 -18.58
N ALA A 50 13.02 -2.31 -18.76
CA ALA A 50 12.24 -1.56 -17.78
C ALA A 50 10.84 -2.17 -17.61
N PHE A 51 10.17 -2.55 -18.70
CA PHE A 51 8.86 -3.20 -18.67
C PHE A 51 8.86 -4.48 -17.81
N TYR A 52 9.80 -5.40 -18.06
CA TYR A 52 9.88 -6.65 -17.30
C TYR A 52 10.21 -6.41 -15.82
N ARG A 53 11.10 -5.45 -15.54
CA ARG A 53 11.45 -5.10 -14.15
C ARG A 53 10.23 -4.58 -13.38
N TYR A 54 9.51 -3.61 -13.93
CA TYR A 54 8.35 -3.03 -13.26
C TYR A 54 7.17 -3.99 -13.19
N SER A 55 7.01 -4.87 -14.18
CA SER A 55 5.98 -5.93 -14.13
C SER A 55 6.27 -6.95 -13.02
N ALA A 56 7.54 -7.32 -12.82
CA ALA A 56 7.94 -8.18 -11.71
C ALA A 56 7.73 -7.50 -10.34
N GLU A 57 8.05 -6.21 -10.24
CA GLU A 57 7.83 -5.42 -9.03
C GLU A 57 6.33 -5.32 -8.68
N LEU A 58 5.46 -5.10 -9.67
CA LEU A 58 4.01 -5.09 -9.49
C LEU A 58 3.48 -6.46 -9.04
N ALA A 59 4.02 -7.56 -9.59
CA ALA A 59 3.65 -8.91 -9.19
C ALA A 59 4.04 -9.21 -7.74
N GLY A 60 5.20 -8.71 -7.28
CA GLY A 60 5.64 -8.81 -5.89
C GLY A 60 4.65 -8.16 -4.92
N ILE A 61 4.24 -6.92 -5.20
CA ILE A 61 3.28 -6.18 -4.35
C ILE A 61 1.95 -6.92 -4.19
N ARG A 62 1.44 -7.55 -5.26
CA ARG A 62 0.18 -8.31 -5.21
C ARG A 62 0.32 -9.65 -4.50
N LYS A 63 1.50 -10.27 -4.51
CA LYS A 63 1.74 -11.53 -3.82
C LYS A 63 1.64 -11.34 -2.30
N ASP A 64 2.12 -10.21 -1.80
CA ASP A 64 2.02 -9.79 -0.40
C ASP A 64 0.56 -9.48 0.04
N GLU A 65 -0.44 -9.56 -0.86
CA GLU A 65 -1.87 -9.42 -0.54
C GLU A 65 -2.60 -10.77 -0.39
N ILE A 66 -1.99 -11.88 -0.82
CA ILE A 66 -2.61 -13.22 -0.82
C ILE A 66 -2.09 -14.11 0.32
N GLU A 67 -0.94 -13.78 0.91
CA GLU A 67 -0.41 -14.36 2.17
C GLU A 67 -0.93 -13.61 3.40
#